data_AF-R9ADW9-F1
#
_entry.id   AF-R9ADW9-F1
#
_cell.length_a   1.000
_cell.length_b   1.000
_cell.length_c   1.000
_cell.angle_alpha   90.00
_cell.angle_beta   90.00
_cell.angle_gamma   90.00
#
_symmetry.space_group_name_H-M   'P 1'
#
loop_
_entity.id
_entity.type
_entity.pdbx_description
1 polymer ?
#
loop_
_entity_poly.entity_id
_entity_poly.type
_entity_poly.pdbx_seq_one_letter_code
_entity_poly.pdbx_strand_id
1 'polypeptide(L)' 'MIGNPFNGFNVGIKKEFDSVSIWFGNNKLGNLDQNLFLINPDSNSYKVHKPRKVTKKYYPSPDA' A
#
# COMPACT_ATOMS: atom_id res chain seq x y z
N MET A 1 10.48 9.94 -15.77
CA MET A 1 9.98 9.13 -14.63
C MET A 1 9.68 10.07 -13.48
N ILE A 2 8.42 10.25 -13.11
CA ILE A 2 8.03 11.04 -11.93
C ILE A 2 8.13 10.12 -10.72
N GLY A 3 9.07 10.42 -9.81
CA GLY A 3 9.30 9.65 -8.58
C GLY A 3 8.11 9.70 -7.63
N ASN A 4 7.95 8.64 -6.83
CA ASN A 4 6.92 8.57 -5.79
C ASN A 4 7.01 9.79 -4.84
N PRO A 5 5.94 10.57 -4.65
CA PRO A 5 5.93 11.69 -3.69
C PRO A 5 5.89 11.27 -2.22
N PHE A 6 5.63 9.99 -1.89
CA PHE A 6 5.39 9.50 -0.52
C PHE A 6 6.57 8.74 0.08
N ASN A 7 7.79 9.20 -0.16
CA ASN A 7 9.05 8.60 0.27
C ASN A 7 9.13 8.39 1.81
N GLY A 8 8.52 7.30 2.33
CA GLY A 8 8.47 6.96 3.76
C GLY A 8 7.06 6.81 4.39
N PHE A 9 5.98 7.19 3.69
CA PHE A 9 4.61 7.02 4.19
C PHE A 9 3.98 5.72 3.67
N ASN A 10 3.24 5.01 4.54
CA ASN A 10 2.52 3.81 4.14
C ASN A 10 1.39 4.16 3.16
N VAL A 11 0.61 5.22 3.41
CA VAL A 11 -0.51 5.65 2.55
C VAL A 11 -0.42 7.16 2.30
N GLY A 12 -0.72 7.59 1.07
CA GLY A 12 -0.73 9.01 0.69
C GLY A 12 -1.79 9.35 -0.35
N ILE A 13 -2.25 10.60 -0.36
CA ILE A 13 -3.22 11.13 -1.34
C ILE A 13 -2.53 12.18 -2.20
N LYS A 14 -2.60 12.03 -3.52
CA LYS A 14 -2.03 12.94 -4.52
C LYS A 14 -3.17 13.58 -5.33
N LYS A 15 -3.24 14.90 -5.31
CA LYS A 15 -4.15 15.69 -6.15
C LYS A 15 -3.40 16.16 -7.41
N GLU A 16 -3.94 15.85 -8.58
CA GLU A 16 -3.46 16.33 -9.89
C GLU A 16 -4.63 16.93 -10.65
N PHE A 17 -4.58 18.22 -11.00
CA PHE A 17 -5.61 18.98 -11.73
C PHE A 17 -7.06 18.51 -11.47
N ASP A 18 -7.57 17.58 -12.28
CA ASP A 18 -8.96 17.09 -12.25
C ASP A 18 -9.16 15.76 -11.53
N SER A 19 -8.13 15.22 -10.87
CA SER A 19 -8.14 13.89 -10.27
C SER A 19 -7.47 13.87 -8.90
N VAL A 20 -8.00 13.01 -8.03
CA VAL A 20 -7.39 12.67 -6.76
C VAL A 20 -7.07 11.19 -6.80
N SER A 21 -5.87 10.83 -6.38
CA SER A 21 -5.42 9.43 -6.34
C SER A 21 -4.86 9.07 -4.98
N ILE A 22 -5.06 7.82 -4.59
CA ILE A 22 -4.52 7.25 -3.36
C ILE A 22 -3.38 6.27 -3.69
N TRP A 23 -2.35 6.27 -2.85
CA TRP A 23 -1.10 5.55 -3.06
C TRP A 23 -0.69 4.81 -1.79
N PHE A 24 -0.06 3.64 -1.96
CA PHE A 24 0.64 2.92 -0.90
C PHE A 24 2.11 2.72 -1.29
N GLY A 25 3.02 3.39 -0.59
CA GLY A 25 4.40 3.54 -1.02
C GLY A 25 4.47 4.01 -2.48
N ASN A 26 5.15 3.26 -3.35
CA ASN A 26 5.28 3.58 -4.78
C ASN A 26 4.12 3.04 -5.66
N ASN A 27 3.09 2.41 -5.08
CA ASN A 27 2.02 1.77 -5.85
C ASN A 27 0.75 2.65 -5.80
N LYS A 28 0.19 2.97 -6.97
CA LYS A 28 -1.12 3.63 -7.06
C LYS A 28 -2.20 2.63 -6.67
N LEU A 29 -3.00 2.98 -5.66
CA LEU A 29 -4.13 2.17 -5.22
C LEU A 29 -5.37 2.42 -6.08
N GLY A 30 -5.58 3.66 -6.52
CA GLY A 30 -6.68 4.02 -7.42
C GLY A 30 -6.95 5.52 -7.44
N ASN A 31 -8.04 5.91 -8.09
CA ASN A 31 -8.56 7.29 -8.08
C ASN A 31 -9.74 7.41 -7.12
N LEU A 32 -9.86 8.58 -6.50
CA LEU A 32 -10.99 8.98 -5.66
C LEU A 32 -11.97 9.83 -6.48
N ASP A 33 -13.27 9.69 -6.21
CA ASP A 33 -14.29 10.60 -6.75
C ASP A 33 -14.33 11.92 -5.99
N GLN A 34 -15.27 12.78 -6.40
CA GLN A 34 -15.54 14.08 -5.76
C GLN A 34 -16.01 13.94 -4.30
N ASN A 35 -16.51 12.76 -3.92
CA ASN A 35 -16.95 12.43 -2.57
C ASN A 35 -15.88 11.65 -1.78
N LEU A 36 -14.66 11.54 -2.31
CA LEU A 36 -13.52 10.81 -1.75
C LEU A 36 -13.71 9.29 -1.63
N PHE A 37 -14.63 8.69 -2.38
CA PHE A 37 -14.75 7.24 -2.52
C PHE A 37 -13.79 6.70 -3.57
N LEU A 38 -13.24 5.51 -3.33
CA LEU A 38 -12.35 4.83 -4.27
C LEU A 38 -13.15 4.26 -5.44
N ILE A 39 -12.95 4.80 -6.65
CA ILE A 39 -13.81 4.47 -7.81
C ILE A 39 -13.28 3.27 -8.58
N ASN A 40 -11.96 3.14 -8.68
CA ASN A 40 -11.31 2.11 -9.47
C ASN A 40 -10.04 1.66 -8.74
N PRO A 41 -10.10 0.63 -7.89
CA PRO A 41 -8.88 -0.08 -7.51
C PRO A 41 -8.31 -0.66 -8.81
N ASP A 42 -7.12 -0.21 -9.21
CA ASP A 42 -6.45 -0.74 -10.39
C ASP A 42 -6.41 -2.28 -10.25
N SER A 43 -6.66 -3.08 -11.30
CA SER A 43 -6.70 -4.54 -11.15
C SER A 43 -5.38 -5.14 -10.62
N ASN A 44 -4.28 -4.39 -10.78
CA ASN A 44 -2.95 -4.67 -10.23
C ASN A 44 -2.59 -3.84 -8.96
N SER A 45 -3.50 -3.00 -8.46
CA SER A 45 -3.27 -2.13 -7.29
C SER A 45 -3.07 -2.92 -6.00
N TYR A 46 -3.72 -4.08 -5.90
CA TYR A 46 -3.59 -4.97 -4.76
C TYR A 46 -2.49 -5.99 -5.06
N LYS A 47 -1.24 -5.67 -4.71
CA LYS A 47 -0.26 -6.73 -4.49
C LYS A 47 -0.78 -7.54 -3.30
N VAL A 48 -1.33 -8.73 -3.60
CA VAL A 48 -1.72 -9.72 -2.60
C VAL A 48 -0.60 -9.78 -1.56
N HIS A 49 -0.97 -9.47 -0.32
CA HIS A 49 -0.03 -9.39 0.78
C HIS A 49 0.73 -10.71 0.82
N LYS A 50 2.04 -10.70 0.50
CA LYS A 50 2.85 -11.91 0.66
C LYS A 50 2.73 -12.31 2.14
N PRO A 51 2.37 -13.56 2.46
CA PRO A 51 2.32 -13.98 3.84
C PRO A 51 3.66 -13.60 4.47
N ARG A 52 3.62 -12.81 5.55
CA ARG A 52 4.83 -12.48 6.30
C ARG A 52 5.45 -13.81 6.68
N LYS A 53 6.72 -14.06 6.31
CA LYS A 53 7.46 -15.19 6.86
C LYS A 53 7.53 -14.97 8.36
N VAL A 54 6.64 -15.59 9.11
CA VAL A 54 6.71 -15.61 10.57
C VAL A 54 7.90 -16.51 10.87
N THR A 55 9.03 -15.91 11.23
CA THR A 55 10.13 -16.67 11.81
C THR A 55 9.56 -17.33 13.06
N LYS A 56 9.34 -18.66 13.02
CA LYS A 56 9.01 -19.41 14.23
C LYS A 56 10.14 -19.15 15.21
N LYS A 57 9.84 -18.42 16.29
CA LYS A 57 10.76 -18.29 17.41
C LYS A 57 10.86 -19.68 18.02
N TYR A 58 11.96 -20.37 17.77
CA TYR A 58 12.29 -21.60 18.48
C TYR A 58 12.74 -21.18 19.87
N TYR A 59 11.87 -21.37 20.85
CA TYR A 59 12.26 -21.27 22.26
C TYR A 59 12.78 -22.65 22.65
N PRO A 60 14.04 -22.78 23.10
CA PRO A 60 14.50 -24.04 23.66
C PRO A 60 13.59 -24.40 24.84
N SER A 61 13.06 -25.63 24.84
CA SER A 61 12.36 -26.17 25.99
C SER A 61 13.33 -26.16 27.17
N PRO A 62 12.96 -25.59 28.33
CA PRO A 62 13.86 -25.48 29.47
C PRO A 62 14.04 -26.80 30.23
N ASP A 63 14.11 -27.94 29.54
CA ASP A 63 14.51 -29.24 30.10
C ASP A 63 14.86 -30.22 28.97
N ALA A 64 16.14 -30.58 28.86
CA ALA A 64 16.66 -31.73 28.10
C ALA A 64 17.85 -32.33 28.87
#